data_AF-A0A7C9DNS5-F1
#
_entry.id   AF-A0A7C9DNS5-F1
#
_cell.length_a   1.000
_cell.length_b   1.000
_cell.length_c   1.000
_cell.angle_alpha   90.00
_cell.angle_beta   90.00
_cell.angle_gamma   90.00
#
_symmetry.space_group_name_H-M   'P 1'
#
loop_
_entity.id
_entity.type
_entity.pdbx_description
1 polymer ?
#
loop_
_entity_poly.entity_id
_entity_poly.type
_entity_poly.pdbx_seq_one_letter_code
_entity_poly.pdbx_strand_id
1 'polypeptide(L)'
;MAITYNCKECRAGLNLSSERLYPSGVYFEAGNKNTISFFWIDGDRFKFDKEDKIRPFFETLDYWGFHRNRTKISCRNCGFLLGHIYDDGPPLTDAHYPFGPSQVIPRNPRFRFFTTALIPSSN
;
A
#
# COMPACT_ATOMS: atom_id res chain seq x y z
N MET A 1 -1.20 13.33 -18.24
CA MET A 1 -2.57 13.08 -17.79
C MET A 1 -2.50 12.11 -16.63
N ALA A 2 -2.86 12.55 -15.44
CA ALA A 2 -2.83 11.69 -14.24
C ALA A 2 -4.11 10.86 -14.19
N ILE A 3 -3.97 9.55 -13.95
CA ILE A 3 -5.13 8.68 -13.73
C ILE A 3 -5.53 8.83 -12.27
N THR A 4 -6.80 9.15 -12.04
CA THR A 4 -7.38 9.15 -10.69
C THR A 4 -8.15 7.86 -10.44
N TYR A 5 -8.35 7.47 -9.17
CA TYR A 5 -9.12 6.26 -8.84
C TYR A 5 -10.36 6.57 -8.01
N ASN A 6 -11.43 5.86 -8.34
CA ASN A 6 -12.71 5.87 -7.65
C ASN A 6 -12.95 4.51 -6.97
N CYS A 7 -13.76 4.50 -5.92
CA CYS A 7 -14.21 3.27 -5.27
C CYS A 7 -15.08 2.46 -6.23
N LYS A 8 -14.79 1.16 -6.41
CA LYS A 8 -15.61 0.32 -7.29
C LYS A 8 -17.05 0.15 -6.80
N GLU A 9 -17.24 0.06 -5.49
CA GLU A 9 -18.54 -0.24 -4.89
C GLU A 9 -19.51 0.95 -4.96
N CYS A 10 -19.07 2.13 -4.51
CA CYS A 10 -19.94 3.31 -4.41
C CYS A 10 -19.61 4.43 -5.39
N ARG A 11 -18.60 4.26 -6.25
CA ARG A 11 -18.12 5.26 -7.23
C ARG A 11 -17.61 6.57 -6.62
N ALA A 12 -17.46 6.66 -5.30
CA ALA A 12 -16.89 7.83 -4.65
C ALA A 12 -15.44 8.06 -5.08
N GLY A 13 -15.08 9.32 -5.33
CA GLY A 13 -13.70 9.72 -5.65
C GLY A 13 -12.77 9.55 -4.46
N LEU A 14 -11.68 8.80 -4.65
CA LEU A 14 -10.74 8.46 -3.58
C LEU A 14 -9.50 9.36 -3.52
N ASN A 15 -9.38 10.34 -4.43
CA ASN A 15 -8.22 11.24 -4.52
C ASN A 15 -6.86 10.51 -4.63
N LEU A 16 -6.89 9.29 -5.18
CA LEU A 16 -5.70 8.52 -5.50
C LEU A 16 -5.27 8.93 -6.92
N SER A 17 -4.02 9.34 -7.09
CA SER A 17 -3.44 9.75 -8.39
C SER A 17 -2.28 8.83 -8.76
N SER A 18 -2.16 8.47 -10.02
CA SER A 18 -1.05 7.68 -10.56
C SER A 18 0.33 8.32 -10.33
N GLU A 19 0.39 9.63 -10.14
CA GLU A 19 1.64 10.35 -9.82
C GLU A 19 2.20 9.99 -8.44
N ARG A 20 1.34 9.47 -7.55
CA ARG A 20 1.70 9.10 -6.18
C ARG A 20 2.03 7.61 -6.02
N LEU A 21 2.17 6.89 -7.13
CA LEU A 21 2.50 5.47 -7.13
C LEU A 21 3.97 5.26 -6.80
N TYR A 22 4.25 4.20 -6.05
CA TYR A 22 5.59 3.66 -6.01
C TYR A 22 5.96 3.09 -7.39
N PRO A 23 7.20 3.31 -7.87
CA PRO A 23 7.66 2.71 -9.10
C PRO A 23 7.67 1.18 -8.99
N SER A 24 7.15 0.52 -10.03
CA SER A 24 7.04 -0.94 -10.07
C SER A 24 8.44 -1.59 -10.09
N GLY A 25 8.64 -2.63 -9.28
CA GLY A 25 9.87 -3.41 -9.28
C GLY A 25 11.08 -2.78 -8.57
N VAL A 26 10.94 -1.58 -7.99
CA VAL A 26 12.06 -0.89 -7.31
C VAL A 26 12.16 -1.28 -5.84
N TYR A 27 11.05 -1.23 -5.11
CA TYR A 27 11.05 -1.42 -3.65
C TYR A 27 10.47 -2.77 -3.19
N PHE A 28 9.78 -3.47 -4.07
CA PHE A 28 8.98 -4.64 -3.69
C PHE A 28 9.24 -5.77 -4.69
N GLU A 29 10.28 -6.57 -4.43
CA GLU A 29 10.68 -7.70 -5.29
C GLU A 29 9.62 -8.80 -5.37
N ALA A 30 8.92 -9.08 -4.27
CA ALA A 30 7.74 -9.96 -4.26
C ALA A 30 6.56 -9.39 -5.08
N GLY A 31 6.70 -8.17 -5.58
CA GLY A 31 5.85 -7.57 -6.60
C GLY A 31 4.55 -6.96 -6.08
N ASN A 32 3.78 -6.48 -7.06
CA ASN A 32 2.48 -5.83 -6.92
C ASN A 32 1.39 -6.68 -7.58
N LYS A 33 1.37 -8.02 -7.38
CA LYS A 33 0.37 -8.88 -8.03
C LYS A 33 -1.04 -8.46 -7.61
N ASN A 34 -1.86 -8.07 -8.60
CA ASN A 34 -3.25 -7.61 -8.44
C ASN A 34 -3.42 -6.42 -7.48
N THR A 35 -2.36 -5.63 -7.29
CA THR A 35 -2.38 -4.49 -6.38
C THR A 35 -1.59 -3.32 -6.92
N ILE A 36 -1.95 -2.12 -6.52
CA ILE A 36 -1.15 -0.91 -6.77
C ILE A 36 -0.74 -0.31 -5.43
N SER A 37 0.45 0.27 -5.36
CA SER A 37 1.03 0.78 -4.11
C SER A 37 1.32 2.27 -4.25
N PHE A 38 0.85 3.07 -3.31
CA PHE A 38 1.09 4.51 -3.25
C PHE A 38 2.02 4.85 -2.08
N PHE A 39 2.82 5.91 -2.26
CA PHE A 39 3.64 6.47 -1.19
C PHE A 39 2.89 7.48 -0.32
N TRP A 40 1.77 8.01 -0.83
CA TRP A 40 0.94 8.98 -0.11
C TRP A 40 -0.53 8.85 -0.52
N ILE A 41 -1.42 9.03 0.45
CA ILE A 41 -2.87 9.10 0.25
C ILE A 41 -3.49 10.21 1.10
N ASP A 42 -4.66 10.68 0.68
CA ASP A 42 -5.50 11.60 1.44
C ASP A 42 -6.36 10.82 2.44
N GLY A 43 -5.99 10.88 3.73
CA GLY A 43 -6.63 10.09 4.79
C GLY A 43 -8.13 10.35 4.97
N ASP A 44 -8.64 11.51 4.55
CA ASP A 44 -10.04 11.90 4.78
C ASP A 44 -11.04 11.06 4.00
N ARG A 45 -10.60 10.39 2.92
CA ARG A 45 -11.46 9.54 2.08
C ARG A 45 -11.53 8.09 2.56
N PHE A 46 -10.78 7.75 3.61
CA PHE A 46 -10.61 6.37 4.07
C PHE A 46 -10.97 6.20 5.55
N LYS A 47 -11.23 4.95 5.92
CA LYS A 47 -11.26 4.48 7.31
C LYS A 47 -10.13 3.49 7.50
N PHE A 48 -9.45 3.60 8.63
CA PHE A 48 -8.28 2.80 8.98
C PHE A 48 -8.56 1.97 10.23
N ASP A 49 -8.48 0.65 10.09
CA ASP A 49 -8.68 -0.28 11.20
C ASP A 49 -7.42 -1.13 11.36
N LYS A 50 -6.80 -1.07 12.54
CA LYS A 50 -5.62 -1.90 12.84
C LYS A 50 -6.03 -3.37 12.90
N GLU A 51 -5.30 -4.22 12.19
CA GLU A 51 -5.40 -5.66 12.31
C GLU A 51 -4.06 -6.24 12.76
N ASP A 52 -4.06 -6.87 13.92
CA ASP A 52 -2.95 -7.73 14.34
C ASP A 52 -3.28 -9.15 13.89
N LYS A 53 -2.64 -9.58 12.80
CA LYS A 53 -2.73 -10.97 12.33
C LYS A 53 -1.38 -11.64 12.48
N ILE A 54 -1.40 -12.73 13.22
CA ILE A 54 -0.30 -13.67 13.36
C ILE A 54 -0.43 -14.71 12.24
N ARG A 55 0.17 -14.42 11.07
CA ARG A 55 0.23 -15.35 9.93
C ARG A 55 1.55 -15.16 9.18
N PRO A 56 2.18 -16.23 8.69
CA PRO A 56 3.38 -16.14 7.88
C PRO A 56 3.17 -15.22 6.66
N PHE A 57 4.16 -14.39 6.34
CA PHE A 57 4.20 -13.57 5.13
C PHE A 57 5.60 -13.56 4.52
N PHE A 58 5.67 -13.24 3.23
CA PHE A 58 6.91 -13.10 2.48
C PHE A 58 7.10 -11.63 2.11
N GLU A 59 8.26 -11.06 2.42
CA GLU A 59 8.63 -9.69 2.00
C GLU A 59 9.47 -9.75 0.72
N THR A 60 10.39 -10.71 0.65
CA THR A 60 11.17 -11.09 -0.54
C THR A 60 11.07 -12.59 -0.77
N LEU A 61 11.73 -13.11 -1.82
CA LEU A 61 11.80 -14.54 -2.08
C LEU A 61 12.49 -15.30 -0.94
N ASP A 62 13.51 -14.68 -0.33
CA ASP A 62 14.37 -15.31 0.69
C ASP A 62 14.06 -14.85 2.13
N TYR A 63 13.11 -13.92 2.32
CA TYR A 63 12.72 -13.42 3.64
C TYR A 63 11.22 -13.60 3.90
N TRP A 64 10.94 -14.31 4.99
CA TRP A 64 9.60 -14.53 5.53
C TRP A 64 9.53 -14.12 7.00
N GLY A 65 8.38 -13.63 7.42
CA GLY A 65 8.10 -13.24 8.81
C GLY A 65 6.82 -13.88 9.32
N PHE A 66 6.61 -13.87 10.64
CA PHE A 66 5.47 -14.54 11.28
C PHE A 66 4.36 -13.58 11.75
N HIS A 67 4.73 -12.34 12.09
CA HIS A 67 3.79 -11.32 12.56
C HIS A 67 3.88 -10.09 11.67
N ARG A 68 2.75 -9.65 11.11
CA ARG A 68 2.68 -8.44 10.29
C ARG A 68 1.57 -7.54 10.81
N ASN A 69 1.96 -6.42 11.39
CA ASN A 69 1.04 -5.31 11.65
C ASN A 69 0.54 -4.81 10.30
N ARG A 70 -0.78 -4.82 10.12
CA ARG A 70 -1.39 -4.28 8.90
C ARG A 70 -2.59 -3.45 9.27
N THR A 71 -2.77 -2.32 8.60
CA THR A 71 -3.94 -1.49 8.81
C THR A 71 -4.85 -1.64 7.60
N LYS A 72 -6.08 -2.09 7.81
CA LYS A 72 -7.09 -2.15 6.74
C LYS A 72 -7.41 -0.75 6.26
N ILE A 73 -7.55 -0.60 4.94
CA ILE A 73 -8.02 0.63 4.29
C ILE A 73 -9.40 0.34 3.71
N SER A 74 -10.41 1.02 4.23
CA SER A 74 -11.79 0.90 3.77
C SER A 74 -12.28 2.23 3.22
N CYS A 75 -13.19 2.20 2.24
CA CYS A 75 -13.83 3.41 1.73
C CYS A 75 -14.62 4.08 2.86
N ARG A 76 -14.41 5.38 3.13
CA ARG A 76 -15.16 6.07 4.18
C ARG A 76 -16.66 6.13 3.90
N ASN A 77 -17.06 6.18 2.63
CA ASN A 77 -18.44 6.34 2.19
C ASN A 77 -19.27 5.05 2.31
N CYS A 78 -18.75 3.91 1.85
CA CYS A 78 -19.50 2.64 1.85
C CYS A 78 -18.90 1.53 2.72
N GLY A 79 -17.71 1.72 3.30
CA GLY A 79 -17.04 0.71 4.12
C GLY A 79 -16.40 -0.44 3.32
N PHE A 80 -16.46 -0.43 1.98
CA PHE A 80 -15.85 -1.47 1.16
C PHE A 80 -14.33 -1.53 1.37
N LEU A 81 -13.77 -2.75 1.47
CA LEU A 81 -12.34 -2.96 1.66
C LEU A 81 -11.58 -2.61 0.39
N LEU A 82 -10.70 -1.63 0.47
CA LEU A 82 -9.91 -1.13 -0.66
C LEU A 82 -8.48 -1.66 -0.66
N GLY A 83 -7.91 -1.92 0.52
CA GLY A 83 -6.50 -2.26 0.62
C GLY A 83 -5.99 -2.43 2.05
N HIS A 84 -4.67 -2.43 2.18
CA HIS A 84 -3.96 -2.48 3.46
C HIS A 84 -2.73 -1.56 3.45
N ILE A 85 -2.41 -1.00 4.61
CA ILE A 85 -1.14 -0.30 4.88
C ILE A 85 -0.15 -1.31 5.42
N TYR A 86 1.07 -1.22 4.93
CA TYR A 86 2.20 -1.99 5.41
C TYR A 86 3.39 -1.07 5.66
N ASP A 87 4.15 -1.33 6.71
CA ASP A 87 5.37 -0.58 7.01
C ASP A 87 6.59 -1.19 6.29
N ASP A 88 6.43 -1.62 5.03
CA ASP A 88 7.48 -2.25 4.21
C ASP A 88 7.98 -1.35 3.07
N GLY A 89 7.63 -0.06 3.07
CA GLY A 89 8.11 0.92 2.09
C GLY A 89 9.61 1.24 2.21
N PRO A 90 10.14 2.16 1.39
CA PRO A 90 11.55 2.54 1.44
C PRO A 90 11.98 3.03 2.83
N PRO A 91 13.27 2.86 3.18
CA PRO A 91 13.78 3.36 4.45
C PRO A 91 13.59 4.88 4.56
N LEU A 92 13.29 5.37 5.77
CA LEU A 92 13.17 6.81 6.04
C LEU A 92 14.53 7.54 6.03
N THR A 93 15.62 6.79 6.02
CA THR A 93 16.99 7.31 6.05
C THR A 93 17.80 6.74 4.89
N ASP A 94 18.61 7.58 4.24
CA ASP A 94 19.54 7.20 3.15
C ASP A 94 20.79 6.46 3.63
N ALA A 95 20.78 5.91 4.84
CA ALA A 95 21.92 5.19 5.35
C ALA A 95 22.14 3.90 4.54
N HIS A 96 23.37 3.72 4.05
CA HIS A 96 23.77 2.52 3.33
C HIS A 96 23.98 1.40 4.36
N TYR A 97 22.98 0.54 4.50
CA TYR A 97 23.06 -0.57 5.46
C TYR A 97 23.62 -1.83 4.79
N PRO A 98 24.58 -2.51 5.44
CA PRO A 98 25.27 -3.67 4.87
C PRO A 98 24.34 -4.87 4.57
N PHE A 99 23.12 -4.88 5.12
CA PHE A 99 22.15 -5.96 4.97
C PHE A 99 20.92 -5.60 4.12
N GLY A 100 21.00 -4.51 3.33
CA GLY A 100 19.95 -4.09 2.42
C GLY A 100 18.81 -3.31 3.09
N PRO A 101 17.88 -2.77 2.27
CA PRO A 101 16.86 -1.86 2.76
C PRO A 101 15.87 -2.54 3.70
N SER A 102 15.62 -3.85 3.60
CA SER A 102 14.66 -4.62 4.41
C SER A 102 14.94 -4.61 5.92
N GLN A 103 16.18 -4.37 6.33
CA GLN A 103 16.59 -4.41 7.75
C GLN A 103 16.47 -3.07 8.49
N VAL A 104 16.05 -2.00 7.80
CA VAL A 104 16.03 -0.64 8.36
C VAL A 104 14.66 -0.32 8.95
N ILE A 105 14.66 0.23 10.18
CA ILE A 105 13.49 0.76 10.87
C ILE A 105 13.87 2.18 11.35
N PRO A 106 13.02 3.21 11.18
CA PRO A 106 11.66 3.17 10.65
C PRO A 106 11.60 3.21 9.11
N ARG A 107 10.48 2.74 8.56
CA ARG A 107 10.22 2.65 7.11
C ARG A 107 9.03 3.51 6.72
N ASN A 108 8.98 3.92 5.46
CA ASN A 108 7.80 4.60 4.93
C ASN A 108 6.60 3.63 4.83
N PRO A 109 5.38 4.13 5.08
CA PRO A 109 4.18 3.34 4.88
C PRO A 109 3.93 3.12 3.39
N ARG A 110 3.55 1.89 3.05
CA ARG A 110 3.09 1.48 1.73
C ARG A 110 1.59 1.32 1.75
N PHE A 111 0.89 2.21 1.04
CA PHE A 111 -0.57 2.12 0.88
C PHE A 111 -0.90 1.22 -0.30
N ARG A 112 -1.19 -0.06 -0.03
CA ARG A 112 -1.42 -1.08 -1.04
C ARG A 112 -2.90 -1.31 -1.28
N PHE A 113 -3.39 -0.99 -2.46
CA PHE A 113 -4.77 -1.15 -2.89
C PHE A 113 -4.96 -2.33 -3.83
N PHE A 114 -6.12 -2.98 -3.78
CA PHE A 114 -6.49 -4.01 -4.74
C PHE A 114 -6.92 -3.36 -6.06
N THR A 115 -6.37 -3.81 -7.19
CA THR A 115 -6.80 -3.32 -8.51
C THR A 115 -8.27 -3.65 -8.77
N THR A 116 -8.78 -4.73 -8.19
CA THR A 116 -10.18 -5.15 -8.28
C THR A 116 -11.15 -4.29 -7.47
N ALA A 117 -10.64 -3.45 -6.55
CA ALA A 117 -11.43 -2.57 -5.68
C ALA A 117 -11.55 -1.13 -6.21
N LEU A 118 -10.81 -0.81 -7.28
CA LEU A 118 -10.68 0.54 -7.82
C LEU A 118 -11.19 0.61 -9.26
N ILE A 119 -11.74 1.77 -9.62
CA ILE A 119 -12.10 2.12 -11.00
C ILE A 119 -11.18 3.28 -11.42
N PRO A 120 -10.35 3.13 -12.47
CA PRO A 120 -9.58 4.24 -13.00
C PRO A 120 -10.50 5.25 -13.69
N SER A 121 -10.25 6.52 -13.46
CA SER A 121 -10.94 7.66 -14.07
C SER A 121 -9.89 8.62 -14.63
N SER A 122 -9.95 8.87 -15.93
CA SER A 122 -9.20 9.96 -16.56
C SER A 122 -9.98 11.25 -16.33
N ASN A 123 -9.40 12.18 -15.56
CA ASN A 123 -9.83 13.57 -15.59
C ASN A 123 -9.08 14.32 -16.69
#